data_AF-A0A3D0H1E9-F1
#
_entry.id   AF-A0A3D0H1E9-F1
#
_cell.length_a   1.000
_cell.length_b   1.000
_cell.length_c   1.000
_cell.angle_alpha   90.00
_cell.angle_beta   90.00
_cell.angle_gamma   90.00
#
_symmetry.space_group_name_H-M   'P 1'
#
loop_
_entity.id
_entity.type
_entity.pdbx_description
1 polymer ?
#
loop_
_entity_poly.entity_id
_entity_poly.type
_entity_poly.pdbx_seq_one_letter_code
_entity_poly.pdbx_strand_id
1 'polypeptide(L)'
;GDDVRHAYQDMIRMAKKRFPEARVNGAVVSSMAPSGLELIIGMSRDPQFGPVIIFGLGGINVELFRDVAMRLLPLTEDEAYKMLHEIRSAPLLKGFRGQPAVNEKAIVGALLRLA
;
A
#
# COMPACT_ATOMS: atom_id res chain seq x y z
N GLY A 1 -19.06 -6.24 -17.89
CA GLY A 1 -18.97 -7.69 -17.61
C GLY A 1 -18.02 -8.35 -18.58
N ASP A 2 -18.23 -8.12 -19.87
CA ASP A 2 -17.42 -8.72 -20.93
C ASP A 2 -15.97 -8.24 -20.93
N ASP A 3 -15.69 -6.98 -20.62
CA ASP A 3 -14.30 -6.47 -20.52
C ASP A 3 -13.49 -7.20 -19.44
N VAL A 4 -14.09 -7.47 -18.28
CA VAL A 4 -13.45 -8.24 -17.20
C VAL A 4 -13.20 -9.68 -17.64
N ARG A 5 -14.14 -10.28 -18.39
CA ARG A 5 -13.99 -11.63 -18.94
C ARG A 5 -12.86 -11.69 -19.97
N HIS A 6 -12.75 -10.69 -20.85
CA HIS A 6 -11.66 -10.60 -21.82
C HIS A 6 -10.31 -10.43 -21.11
N ALA A 7 -10.21 -9.50 -20.15
CA ALA A 7 -9.00 -9.29 -19.37
C ALA A 7 -8.56 -10.57 -18.64
N TYR A 8 -9.51 -11.33 -18.07
CA TYR A 8 -9.23 -12.63 -17.45
C TYR A 8 -8.67 -13.63 -18.47
N GLN A 9 -9.31 -13.79 -19.62
CA GLN A 9 -8.85 -14.73 -20.66
C GLN A 9 -7.45 -14.39 -21.17
N ASP A 10 -7.16 -13.11 -21.37
CA ASP A 10 -5.85 -12.63 -21.80
C ASP A 10 -4.79 -12.87 -20.72
N MET A 11 -5.09 -12.57 -19.46
CA MET A 11 -4.20 -12.84 -18.33
C MET A 11 -3.85 -14.34 -18.23
N ILE A 12 -4.85 -15.23 -18.32
CA ILE A 12 -4.62 -16.69 -18.27
C ILE A 12 -3.80 -17.16 -19.47
N ARG A 13 -4.06 -16.64 -20.67
CA ARG A 13 -3.29 -16.97 -21.88
C ARG A 13 -1.82 -16.58 -21.71
N MET A 14 -1.56 -15.38 -21.20
CA MET A 14 -0.20 -14.89 -20.94
C MET A 14 0.50 -15.70 -19.84
N ALA A 15 -0.19 -15.99 -18.74
CA ALA A 15 0.34 -16.78 -17.64
C ALA A 15 0.78 -18.17 -18.11
N LYS A 16 -0.08 -18.90 -18.86
CA LYS A 16 0.24 -20.22 -19.41
C LYS A 16 1.40 -20.19 -20.40
N LYS A 17 1.48 -19.16 -21.25
CA LYS A 17 2.58 -19.01 -22.21
C LYS A 17 3.92 -18.76 -21.51
N ARG A 18 3.93 -17.96 -20.45
CA ARG A 18 5.15 -17.56 -19.73
C ARG A 18 5.58 -18.58 -18.67
N PHE A 19 4.62 -19.22 -18.02
CA PHE A 19 4.80 -20.16 -16.93
C PHE A 19 3.92 -21.41 -17.17
N PRO A 20 4.34 -22.34 -18.05
CA PRO A 20 3.52 -23.50 -18.46
C PRO A 20 3.12 -24.40 -17.29
N GLU A 21 4.00 -24.53 -16.29
CA GLU A 21 3.79 -25.35 -15.09
C GLU A 21 2.99 -24.63 -13.98
N ALA A 22 2.62 -23.36 -14.18
CA ALA A 22 1.89 -22.60 -13.17
C ALA A 22 0.45 -23.11 -13.03
N ARG A 23 0.08 -23.53 -11.82
CA ARG A 23 -1.30 -23.83 -11.47
C ARG A 23 -2.05 -22.55 -11.10
N VAL A 24 -2.86 -22.05 -12.02
CA VAL A 24 -3.72 -20.88 -11.76
C VAL A 24 -5.09 -21.33 -11.25
N ASN A 25 -5.42 -21.00 -10.01
CA ASN A 25 -6.69 -21.39 -9.38
C ASN A 25 -7.88 -20.50 -9.76
N GLY A 26 -7.62 -19.29 -10.27
CA GLY A 26 -8.65 -18.33 -10.66
C GLY A 26 -8.12 -16.90 -10.65
N ALA A 27 -9.02 -15.93 -10.57
CA ALA A 27 -8.69 -14.51 -10.43
C ALA A 27 -9.54 -13.87 -9.32
N VAL A 28 -8.95 -12.88 -8.66
CA VAL A 28 -9.69 -12.01 -7.73
C VAL A 28 -10.24 -10.84 -8.54
N VAL A 29 -11.55 -10.63 -8.45
CA VAL A 29 -12.23 -9.49 -9.07
C VAL A 29 -12.63 -8.54 -7.96
N SER A 30 -12.19 -7.29 -8.06
CA SER A 30 -12.51 -6.21 -7.14
C SER A 30 -13.02 -5.01 -7.93
N SER A 31 -13.78 -4.13 -7.28
CA SER A 31 -14.04 -2.80 -7.80
C SER A 31 -12.72 -2.04 -7.98
N MET A 32 -12.66 -1.22 -9.03
CA MET A 32 -11.55 -0.30 -9.24
C MET A 32 -11.68 0.84 -8.23
N ALA A 33 -10.64 1.07 -7.44
CA ALA A 33 -10.60 2.23 -6.56
C ALA A 33 -10.56 3.53 -7.40
N PRO A 34 -11.20 4.60 -6.94
CA PRO A 34 -11.05 5.90 -7.57
C PRO A 34 -9.60 6.38 -7.46
N SER A 35 -9.20 7.28 -8.35
CA SER A 35 -7.91 7.94 -8.26
C SER A 35 -7.75 8.67 -6.92
N GLY A 36 -6.56 8.59 -6.33
CA GLY A 36 -6.25 9.24 -5.06
C GLY A 36 -4.76 9.19 -4.77
N LEU A 37 -4.38 9.66 -3.59
CA LEU A 37 -3.01 9.54 -3.10
C LEU A 37 -2.73 8.08 -2.72
N GLU A 38 -1.77 7.46 -3.39
CA GLU A 38 -1.31 6.12 -3.05
C GLU A 38 -0.42 6.16 -1.81
N LEU A 39 -0.63 5.21 -0.90
CA LEU A 39 0.11 5.04 0.35
C LEU A 39 0.59 3.60 0.48
N ILE A 40 1.71 3.40 1.18
CA ILE A 40 2.19 2.08 1.57
C ILE A 40 2.16 1.93 3.09
N ILE A 41 1.60 0.82 3.55
CA ILE A 41 1.71 0.35 4.92
C ILE A 41 2.22 -1.08 4.84
N GLY A 42 3.31 -1.37 5.54
CA GLY A 42 3.91 -2.70 5.54
C GLY A 42 4.38 -3.09 6.92
N MET A 43 4.42 -4.39 7.19
CA MET A 43 5.05 -4.94 8.38
C MET A 43 6.09 -5.96 7.94
N SER A 44 7.23 -5.95 8.62
CA SER A 44 8.28 -6.95 8.44
C SER A 44 8.88 -7.31 9.79
N ARG A 45 9.64 -8.40 9.85
CA ARG A 45 10.39 -8.77 11.06
C ARG A 45 11.87 -8.52 10.79
N ASP A 46 12.40 -7.53 11.47
CA ASP A 46 13.84 -7.28 11.52
C ASP A 46 14.54 -8.35 12.37
N PRO A 47 15.69 -8.89 11.93
CA PRO A 47 16.41 -9.93 12.67
C PRO A 47 16.91 -9.51 14.06
N GLN A 48 17.22 -8.22 14.25
CA GLN A 48 17.77 -7.69 15.48
C GLN A 48 16.67 -7.10 16.38
N PHE A 49 15.71 -6.36 15.80
CA PHE A 49 14.73 -5.60 16.57
C PHE A 49 13.34 -6.25 16.63
N GLY A 50 13.09 -7.31 15.87
CA GLY A 50 11.80 -7.98 15.84
C GLY A 50 10.80 -7.28 14.90
N PRO A 51 9.50 -7.26 15.20
CA PRO A 51 8.50 -6.71 14.29
C PRO A 51 8.61 -5.19 14.14
N VAL A 52 8.62 -4.74 12.88
CA VAL A 52 8.70 -3.34 12.45
C VAL A 52 7.54 -3.05 11.52
N ILE A 53 6.88 -1.90 11.71
CA ILE A 53 5.88 -1.36 10.80
C ILE A 53 6.44 -0.15 10.05
N ILE A 54 6.08 -0.02 8.77
CA ILE A 54 6.48 1.06 7.88
C ILE A 54 5.24 1.80 7.36
N PHE A 55 5.39 3.11 7.19
CA PHE A 55 4.42 3.98 6.53
C PHE A 55 5.13 4.88 5.52
N GLY A 56 4.55 5.10 4.35
CA GLY A 56 5.03 6.08 3.38
C GLY A 56 4.03 6.33 2.26
N LEU A 57 4.41 7.18 1.30
CA LEU A 57 3.66 7.24 0.03
C LEU A 57 3.87 5.96 -0.76
N GLY A 58 2.87 5.60 -1.56
CA GLY A 58 2.87 4.47 -2.50
C GLY A 58 3.31 4.87 -3.91
N GLY A 59 3.25 3.91 -4.83
CA GLY A 59 3.63 4.08 -6.24
C GLY A 59 5.14 4.09 -6.48
N ILE A 60 5.57 4.48 -7.68
CA ILE A 60 6.99 4.46 -8.09
C ILE A 60 7.92 5.30 -7.20
N ASN A 61 7.37 6.19 -6.38
CA ASN A 61 8.12 7.11 -5.54
C ASN A 61 8.69 6.44 -4.28
N VAL A 62 8.18 5.27 -3.85
CA VAL A 62 8.67 4.59 -2.64
C VAL A 62 10.10 4.07 -2.82
N GLU A 63 10.35 3.43 -3.97
CA GLU A 63 11.61 2.73 -4.23
C GLU A 63 12.78 3.70 -4.44
N LEU A 64 12.50 4.90 -4.97
CA LEU A 64 13.53 5.86 -5.33
C LEU A 64 13.93 6.79 -4.17
N PHE A 65 12.97 7.19 -3.33
CA PHE A 65 13.20 8.23 -2.33
C PHE A 65 13.37 7.73 -0.89
N ARG A 66 13.08 6.44 -0.62
CA ARG A 66 13.10 5.87 0.75
C ARG A 66 12.36 6.76 1.78
N ASP A 67 11.30 7.41 1.34
CA ASP A 67 10.54 8.36 2.15
C ASP A 67 9.51 7.61 3.00
N VAL A 68 10.01 6.99 4.08
CA VAL A 68 9.23 6.14 4.96
C VAL A 68 9.50 6.47 6.42
N ALA A 69 8.46 6.40 7.24
CA ALA A 69 8.55 6.38 8.69
C ALA A 69 8.47 4.92 9.18
N MET A 70 9.26 4.58 10.20
CA MET A 70 9.33 3.22 10.74
C MET A 70 9.15 3.25 12.26
N ARG A 71 8.52 2.21 12.81
CA ARG A 71 8.37 2.00 14.25
C ARG A 71 8.52 0.54 14.63
N LEU A 72 9.06 0.30 15.82
CA LEU A 72 8.98 -1.00 16.48
C LEU A 72 7.59 -1.20 17.05
N LEU A 73 7.15 -2.46 17.11
CA LEU A 73 5.87 -2.81 17.74
C LEU A 73 6.06 -3.13 19.23
N PRO A 74 5.06 -2.85 20.09
CA PRO A 74 3.70 -2.38 19.76
C PRO A 74 3.63 -0.90 19.36
N LEU A 75 2.73 -0.58 18.43
CA LEU A 75 2.50 0.78 17.94
C LEU A 75 1.37 1.46 18.73
N THR A 76 1.62 2.65 19.27
CA THR A 76 0.57 3.49 19.87
C THR A 76 -0.10 4.41 18.84
N GLU A 77 -1.31 4.90 19.14
CA GLU A 77 -2.02 5.84 18.26
C GLU A 77 -1.23 7.13 18.03
N ASP A 78 -0.61 7.68 19.07
CA ASP A 78 0.24 8.87 18.98
C ASP A 78 1.47 8.63 18.10
N GLU A 79 2.08 7.45 18.16
CA GLU A 79 3.19 7.08 17.28
C GLU A 79 2.75 6.94 15.84
N ALA A 80 1.57 6.37 15.60
CA ALA A 80 0.99 6.27 14.26
C ALA A 80 0.75 7.66 13.66
N TYR A 81 0.17 8.60 14.41
CA TYR A 81 0.03 9.99 13.96
C TYR A 81 1.39 10.64 13.68
N LYS A 82 2.40 10.41 14.52
CA LYS A 82 3.76 10.92 14.26
C LYS A 82 4.34 10.37 12.96
N MET A 83 4.16 9.07 12.68
CA MET A 83 4.63 8.46 11.43
C MET A 83 4.08 9.18 10.18
N LEU A 84 2.81 9.62 10.21
CA LEU A 84 2.18 10.34 9.09
C LEU A 84 2.89 11.66 8.77
N HIS A 85 3.48 12.31 9.78
CA HIS A 85 4.07 13.64 9.65
C HIS A 85 5.60 13.64 9.57
N GLU A 86 6.25 12.48 9.71
CA GLU A 86 7.71 12.33 9.64
C GLU A 86 8.23 12.11 8.23
N ILE A 87 7.39 11.64 7.32
CA ILE A 87 7.77 11.50 5.91
C ILE A 87 7.93 12.89 5.27
N ARG A 88 8.92 13.05 4.41
CA ARG A 88 9.22 14.31 3.69
C ARG A 88 8.03 14.76 2.85
N SER A 89 7.26 13.80 2.36
CA SER A 89 6.05 14.01 1.56
C SER A 89 4.77 14.21 2.37
N ALA A 90 4.84 14.35 3.69
CA ALA A 90 3.69 14.62 4.56
C ALA A 90 2.82 15.81 4.09
N PRO A 91 3.35 16.88 3.45
CA PRO A 91 2.49 17.93 2.88
C PRO A 91 1.44 17.43 1.88
N LEU A 92 1.71 16.31 1.18
CA LEU A 92 0.76 15.73 0.22
C LEU A 92 -0.47 15.12 0.91
N LEU A 93 -0.36 14.73 2.19
CA LEU A 93 -1.50 14.25 2.98
C LEU A 93 -2.56 15.35 3.18
N LYS A 94 -2.15 16.63 3.13
CA LYS A 94 -3.06 17.78 3.26
C LYS A 94 -3.78 18.15 1.96
N GLY A 95 -3.53 17.40 0.87
CA GLY A 95 -4.08 17.66 -0.46
C GLY A 95 -3.09 18.37 -1.37
N PHE A 96 -3.16 18.07 -2.67
CA PHE A 96 -2.25 18.61 -3.69
C PHE A 96 -2.92 18.66 -5.07
N ARG A 97 -2.70 19.74 -5.84
CA ARG A 97 -3.26 19.93 -7.21
C ARG A 97 -4.76 19.62 -7.31
N GLY A 98 -5.55 20.18 -6.39
CA GLY A 98 -7.00 20.00 -6.38
C GLY A 98 -7.49 18.67 -5.77
N GLN A 99 -6.58 17.79 -5.34
CA GLN A 99 -6.93 16.63 -4.53
C GLN A 99 -7.27 17.05 -3.08
N PRO A 100 -8.30 16.46 -2.46
CA PRO A 100 -8.62 16.72 -1.06
C PRO A 100 -7.54 16.17 -0.13
N ALA A 101 -7.56 16.64 1.13
CA ALA A 101 -6.77 16.03 2.19
C ALA A 101 -7.20 14.58 2.44
N VAL A 102 -6.25 13.75 2.85
CA VAL A 102 -6.51 12.35 3.20
C VAL A 102 -7.26 12.25 4.53
N ASN A 103 -7.91 11.10 4.75
CA ASN A 103 -8.47 10.77 6.05
C ASN A 103 -7.38 10.17 6.95
N GLU A 104 -6.65 11.03 7.67
CA GLU A 104 -5.55 10.61 8.56
C GLU A 104 -6.01 9.59 9.62
N LYS A 105 -7.22 9.76 10.16
CA LYS A 105 -7.80 8.81 11.13
C LYS A 105 -7.98 7.41 10.53
N ALA A 106 -8.37 7.31 9.26
CA ALA A 106 -8.48 6.02 8.58
C ALA A 106 -7.11 5.35 8.38
N ILE A 107 -6.08 6.14 8.06
CA ILE A 107 -4.71 5.66 7.89
C ILE A 107 -4.14 5.18 9.23
N VAL A 108 -4.28 5.97 10.29
CA VAL A 108 -3.89 5.58 11.66
C VAL A 108 -4.63 4.32 12.08
N GLY A 109 -5.93 4.23 11.81
CA GLY A 109 -6.70 3.02 12.05
C GLY A 109 -6.21 1.80 11.28
N ALA A 110 -5.65 1.96 10.08
CA ALA A 110 -5.04 0.87 9.32
C ALA A 110 -3.68 0.46 9.90
N LEU A 111 -2.85 1.43 10.28
CA LEU A 111 -1.56 1.18 10.96
C LEU A 111 -1.75 0.37 12.24
N LEU A 112 -2.66 0.79 13.11
CA LEU A 112 -2.94 0.13 14.38
C LEU A 112 -3.58 -1.26 14.24
N ARG A 113 -4.23 -1.57 13.12
CA ARG A 113 -4.81 -2.89 12.84
C ARG A 113 -3.80 -3.87 12.27
N LEU A 114 -2.76 -3.35 11.61
CA LEU A 114 -1.69 -4.17 11.06
C LEU A 114 -0.58 -4.43 12.08
N ALA A 115 -0.30 -3.45 12.93
CA ALA A 115 0.58 -3.56 14.10
C ALA A 115 0.05 -4.59 15.12
#